data_AF-A0A7Y4TXS5-F1
#
_entry.id   AF-A0A7Y4TXS5-F1
#
_cell.length_a   1.000
_cell.length_b   1.000
_cell.length_c   1.000
_cell.angle_alpha   90.00
_cell.angle_beta   90.00
_cell.angle_gamma   90.00
#
_symmetry.space_group_name_H-M   'P 1'
#
loop_
_entity.id
_entity.type
_entity.pdbx_description
1 polymer ?
#
loop_
_entity_poly.entity_id
_entity_poly.type
_entity_poly.pdbx_seq_one_letter_code
_entity_poly.pdbx_strand_id
1 'polypeptide(L)'
;MSMRYRTAVAVGVLTFALAVQGCSQPLGTREKGALTGVGLGAATGAIIGAAVGNPGAGAAIGGALGGVGGGLVGDQMQGQEVRQSEQQRQIEEQNREIQQQRQELEQLKQQRQRRSVEDEY
;
A
#
# COMPACT_ATOMS: atom_id res chain seq x y z
N MET A 1 42.58 3.79 -5.95
CA MET A 1 41.35 3.20 -6.56
C MET A 1 40.06 3.51 -5.78
N SER A 2 40.10 3.70 -4.45
CA SER A 2 38.90 3.90 -3.61
C SER A 2 38.18 5.24 -3.78
N MET A 3 38.88 6.31 -4.16
CA MET A 3 38.32 7.66 -4.19
C MET A 3 37.35 7.90 -5.36
N ARG A 4 37.60 7.27 -6.52
CA ARG A 4 36.73 7.32 -7.70
C ARG A 4 35.43 6.52 -7.53
N TYR A 5 35.50 5.43 -6.77
CA TYR A 5 34.34 4.61 -6.44
C TYR A 5 33.40 5.33 -5.48
N ARG A 6 33.94 6.02 -4.47
CA ARG A 6 33.15 6.83 -3.53
C ARG A 6 32.42 7.98 -4.20
N THR A 7 33.08 8.68 -5.13
CA THR A 7 32.43 9.74 -5.92
C THR A 7 31.38 9.18 -6.87
N ALA A 8 31.61 8.02 -7.49
CA ALA A 8 30.62 7.38 -8.36
C ALA A 8 29.36 6.93 -7.58
N VAL A 9 29.56 6.36 -6.38
CA VAL A 9 28.45 6.00 -5.48
C VAL A 9 27.69 7.25 -5.01
N ALA A 10 28.40 8.32 -4.62
CA ALA A 10 27.76 9.56 -4.19
C ALA A 10 26.92 10.20 -5.31
N VAL A 11 27.43 10.23 -6.54
CA VAL A 11 26.69 10.76 -7.71
C VAL A 11 25.47 9.88 -8.01
N GLY A 12 25.60 8.55 -7.93
CA GLY A 12 24.48 7.62 -8.14
C GLY A 12 23.37 7.75 -7.08
N VAL A 13 23.74 7.98 -5.82
CA VAL A 13 22.76 8.23 -4.75
C VAL A 13 22.06 9.58 -4.95
N LEU A 14 22.80 10.61 -5.37
CA LEU A 14 22.25 11.96 -5.58
C LEU A 14 21.25 11.99 -6.75
N THR A 15 21.56 11.33 -7.88
CA THR A 15 20.65 11.23 -9.02
C THR A 15 19.41 10.41 -8.70
N PHE A 16 19.54 9.33 -7.92
CA PHE A 16 18.41 8.55 -7.44
C PHE A 16 17.48 9.37 -6.52
N ALA A 17 18.05 10.15 -5.59
CA ALA A 17 17.27 11.01 -4.71
C ALA A 17 16.47 12.09 -5.48
N LEU A 18 17.06 12.65 -6.54
CA LEU A 18 16.39 13.61 -7.43
C LEU A 18 15.29 12.97 -8.28
N ALA A 19 15.48 11.72 -8.74
CA ALA A 19 14.49 10.99 -9.53
C ALA A 19 13.23 10.62 -8.72
N VAL A 20 13.38 10.34 -7.41
CA VAL A 20 12.25 10.04 -6.51
C VAL A 20 11.34 11.25 -6.28
N GLN A 21 11.88 12.48 -6.36
CA GLN A 21 11.11 13.71 -6.19
C GLN A 21 10.21 14.05 -7.40
N GLY A 22 10.45 13.48 -8.58
CA GLY A 22 9.70 13.76 -9.82
C GLY A 22 8.48 12.87 -10.05
N CYS A 23 8.24 11.86 -9.22
CA CYS A 23 7.22 10.83 -9.45
C CYS A 23 5.94 11.11 -8.64
N SER A 24 5.23 12.19 -8.95
CA SER A 24 3.95 12.57 -8.32
C SER A 24 2.79 12.48 -9.31
N GLN A 25 2.64 11.34 -9.98
CA GLN A 25 1.46 11.07 -10.81
C GLN A 25 0.48 10.17 -10.02
N PRO A 26 -0.84 10.41 -10.06
CA PRO A 26 -1.82 9.52 -9.44
C PRO A 26 -1.89 8.21 -10.24
N LEU A 27 -0.92 7.34 -10.01
CA LEU A 27 -0.77 6.04 -10.66
C LEU A 27 -1.85 5.09 -10.10
N GLY A 28 -2.62 4.44 -10.97
CA GLY A 28 -3.55 3.38 -10.56
C GLY A 28 -2.80 2.21 -9.89
N THR A 29 -3.49 1.30 -9.20
CA THR A 29 -2.82 0.23 -8.41
C THR A 29 -1.91 -0.70 -9.20
N ARG A 30 -2.19 -0.90 -10.48
CA ARG A 30 -1.34 -1.62 -11.43
C ARG A 30 -0.06 -0.86 -11.74
N GLU A 31 -0.16 0.42 -12.04
CA GLU A 31 1.01 1.28 -12.26
C GLU A 31 1.83 1.42 -10.97
N LYS A 32 1.17 1.55 -9.81
CA LYS A 32 1.83 1.59 -8.51
C LYS A 32 2.56 0.27 -8.20
N GLY A 33 1.93 -0.88 -8.48
CA GLY A 33 2.52 -2.21 -8.30
C GLY A 33 3.69 -2.47 -9.24
N ALA A 34 3.54 -2.13 -10.52
CA ALA A 34 4.60 -2.24 -11.51
C ALA A 34 5.77 -1.31 -11.20
N LEU A 35 5.51 -0.04 -10.88
CA LEU A 35 6.55 0.95 -10.59
C LEU A 35 7.30 0.62 -9.29
N THR A 36 6.57 0.19 -8.24
CA THR A 36 7.19 -0.26 -6.98
C THR A 36 8.01 -1.54 -7.23
N GLY A 37 7.50 -2.47 -8.04
CA GLY A 37 8.21 -3.67 -8.43
C GLY A 37 9.48 -3.38 -9.24
N VAL A 38 9.41 -2.47 -10.22
CA VAL A 38 10.58 -1.99 -10.97
C VAL A 38 11.59 -1.35 -10.03
N GLY A 39 11.15 -0.45 -9.13
CA GLY A 39 12.01 0.27 -8.22
C GLY A 39 12.75 -0.66 -7.24
N LEU A 40 12.01 -1.54 -6.56
CA LEU A 40 12.58 -2.51 -5.62
C LEU A 40 13.45 -3.55 -6.33
N GLY A 41 12.99 -4.06 -7.46
CA GLY A 41 13.72 -5.03 -8.27
C GLY A 41 15.02 -4.44 -8.82
N ALA A 42 14.99 -3.23 -9.36
CA ALA A 42 16.17 -2.56 -9.89
C ALA A 42 17.16 -2.20 -8.79
N ALA A 43 16.70 -1.73 -7.64
CA ALA A 43 17.57 -1.44 -6.50
C ALA A 43 18.28 -2.71 -6.00
N THR A 44 17.52 -3.78 -5.80
CA THR A 44 18.06 -5.08 -5.35
C THR A 44 19.02 -5.66 -6.39
N GLY A 45 18.62 -5.62 -7.67
CA GLY A 45 19.45 -6.06 -8.78
C GLY A 45 20.72 -5.25 -8.94
N ALA A 46 20.70 -3.93 -8.71
CA ALA A 46 21.88 -3.07 -8.76
C ALA A 46 22.89 -3.43 -7.68
N ILE A 47 22.43 -3.74 -6.46
CA ILE A 47 23.29 -4.16 -5.34
C ILE A 47 23.99 -5.47 -5.68
N ILE A 48 23.24 -6.47 -6.14
CA ILE A 48 23.79 -7.78 -6.52
C ILE A 48 24.71 -7.62 -7.74
N GLY A 49 24.30 -6.86 -8.75
CA GLY A 49 25.09 -6.56 -9.93
C GLY A 49 26.39 -5.84 -9.59
N ALA A 50 26.39 -4.94 -8.60
CA ALA A 50 27.60 -4.28 -8.11
C ALA A 50 28.60 -5.29 -7.52
N ALA A 51 28.12 -6.33 -6.84
CA ALA A 51 28.97 -7.38 -6.28
C ALA A 51 29.68 -8.22 -7.35
N VAL A 52 29.06 -8.39 -8.52
CA VAL A 52 29.65 -9.09 -9.69
C VAL A 52 30.22 -8.14 -10.75
N GLY A 53 30.37 -6.84 -10.42
CA GLY A 53 31.04 -5.86 -11.27
C GLY A 53 30.20 -5.24 -12.38
N ASN A 54 28.89 -5.50 -12.43
CA ASN A 54 27.96 -4.91 -13.39
C ASN A 54 26.63 -4.47 -12.73
N PRO A 55 26.62 -3.32 -12.01
CA PRO A 55 25.42 -2.81 -11.36
C PRO A 55 24.31 -2.44 -12.35
N GLY A 56 24.66 -1.97 -13.55
CA GLY A 56 23.69 -1.59 -14.57
C GLY A 56 22.92 -2.79 -15.11
N ALA A 57 23.61 -3.89 -15.42
CA ALA A 57 22.97 -5.12 -15.86
C ALA A 57 22.09 -5.72 -14.75
N GLY A 58 22.59 -5.73 -13.50
CA GLY A 58 21.81 -6.19 -12.36
C GLY A 58 20.54 -5.36 -12.15
N ALA A 59 20.63 -4.04 -12.23
CA ALA A 59 19.48 -3.14 -12.13
C ALA A 59 18.45 -3.35 -13.25
N ALA A 60 18.91 -3.53 -14.48
CA ALA A 60 18.03 -3.77 -15.63
C ALA A 60 17.28 -5.10 -15.51
N ILE A 61 17.98 -6.18 -15.13
CA ILE A 61 17.37 -7.51 -14.95
C ILE A 61 16.40 -7.49 -13.77
N GLY A 62 16.84 -6.97 -12.62
CA GLY A 62 16.02 -6.89 -11.42
C GLY A 62 14.79 -5.99 -11.62
N GLY A 63 14.96 -4.86 -12.31
CA GLY A 63 13.88 -3.94 -12.64
C GLY A 63 12.87 -4.54 -13.63
N ALA A 64 13.34 -5.24 -14.66
CA ALA A 64 12.46 -5.92 -15.62
C ALA A 64 11.65 -7.04 -14.94
N LEU A 65 12.30 -7.90 -14.16
CA LEU A 65 11.63 -8.98 -13.42
C LEU A 65 10.67 -8.43 -12.36
N GLY A 66 11.11 -7.44 -11.60
CA GLY A 66 10.30 -6.78 -10.57
C GLY A 66 9.11 -6.02 -11.16
N GLY A 67 9.28 -5.38 -12.32
CA GLY A 67 8.21 -4.67 -13.02
C GLY A 67 7.15 -5.59 -13.60
N VAL A 68 7.55 -6.69 -14.25
CA VAL A 68 6.62 -7.71 -14.75
C VAL A 68 5.89 -8.37 -13.58
N GLY A 69 6.62 -8.80 -12.55
CA GLY A 69 6.02 -9.41 -11.36
C GLY A 69 5.07 -8.47 -10.62
N GLY A 70 5.50 -7.22 -10.39
CA GLY A 70 4.69 -6.20 -9.72
C GLY A 70 3.47 -5.77 -10.52
N GLY A 71 3.58 -5.74 -11.86
CA GLY A 71 2.45 -5.45 -12.74
C GLY A 71 1.38 -6.55 -12.76
N LEU A 72 1.78 -7.83 -12.68
CA LEU A 72 0.86 -8.96 -12.58
C LEU A 72 0.15 -9.02 -11.23
N VAL A 73 0.87 -8.76 -10.13
CA VAL A 73 0.27 -8.71 -8.78
C VAL A 73 -0.67 -7.52 -8.64
N GLY A 74 -0.27 -6.36 -9.19
CA GLY A 74 -1.10 -5.15 -9.18
C GLY A 74 -2.44 -5.32 -9.91
N ASP A 75 -2.47 -6.11 -10.99
CA ASP A 75 -3.70 -6.43 -11.72
C ASP A 75 -4.71 -7.21 -10.87
N GLN A 76 -4.23 -8.18 -10.07
CA GLN A 76 -5.10 -8.93 -9.16
C GLN A 76 -5.63 -8.06 -8.00
N MET A 77 -4.79 -7.17 -7.46
CA MET A 77 -5.20 -6.24 -6.40
C MET A 77 -6.28 -5.27 -6.86
N GLN A 78 -6.26 -4.88 -8.13
CA GLN A 78 -7.22 -3.97 -8.73
C GLN A 78 -8.66 -4.51 -8.66
N GLY A 79 -8.83 -5.81 -8.91
CA GLY A 79 -10.12 -6.49 -8.75
C GLY A 79 -10.56 -6.63 -7.28
N GLN A 80 -9.61 -6.67 -6.35
CA GLN A 80 -9.90 -6.71 -4.91
C GLN A 80 -10.34 -5.34 -4.38
N GLU A 81 -9.71 -4.26 -4.83
CA GLU A 81 -10.06 -2.89 -4.42
C GLU A 81 -11.49 -2.51 -4.82
N VAL A 82 -11.93 -2.90 -6.02
CA VAL A 82 -13.32 -2.66 -6.45
C VAL A 82 -14.29 -3.36 -5.50
N ARG A 83 -14.08 -4.66 -5.24
CA ARG A 83 -14.92 -5.44 -4.32
C ARG A 83 -14.89 -4.88 -2.91
N GLN A 84 -13.71 -4.46 -2.44
CA GLN A 84 -13.54 -3.87 -1.12
C GLN A 84 -14.25 -2.52 -1.01
N SER A 85 -14.23 -1.70 -2.06
CA SER A 85 -14.93 -0.42 -2.08
C SER A 85 -16.46 -0.60 -2.03
N GLU A 86 -16.98 -1.61 -2.73
CA GLU A 86 -18.40 -1.97 -2.68
C GLU A 86 -18.80 -2.54 -1.32
N GLN A 87 -17.96 -3.40 -0.74
CA GLN A 87 -18.17 -3.93 0.61
C GLN A 87 -18.12 -2.82 1.67
N GLN A 88 -17.19 -1.88 1.56
CA GLN A 88 -17.09 -0.75 2.49
C GLN A 88 -18.34 0.12 2.45
N ARG A 89 -18.92 0.38 1.27
CA ARG A 89 -20.20 1.10 1.18
C ARG A 89 -21.33 0.35 1.87
N GLN A 90 -21.44 -0.96 1.65
CA GLN A 90 -22.46 -1.78 2.32
C GLN A 90 -22.26 -1.81 3.85
N ILE A 91 -21.01 -1.92 4.33
CA ILE A 91 -20.69 -1.89 5.75
C ILE A 91 -21.02 -0.52 6.36
N GLU A 92 -20.75 0.58 5.64
CA GLU A 92 -21.04 1.92 6.14
C GLU A 92 -22.55 2.18 6.25
N GLU A 93 -23.33 1.73 5.26
CA GLU A 93 -24.79 1.76 5.32
C GLU A 93 -25.32 0.92 6.49
N GLN A 94 -24.83 -0.30 6.64
CA GLN A 94 -25.23 -1.21 7.72
C GLN A 94 -24.82 -0.67 9.10
N ASN A 95 -23.66 -0.01 9.20
CA ASN A 95 -23.21 0.62 10.44
C ASN A 95 -24.11 1.78 10.87
N ARG A 96 -24.69 2.53 9.92
CA ARG A 96 -25.67 3.59 10.24
C ARG A 96 -26.93 2.99 10.85
N GLU A 97 -27.45 1.90 10.28
CA GLU A 97 -28.61 1.20 10.83
C GLU A 97 -28.31 0.62 12.22
N ILE A 98 -27.16 -0.02 12.41
CA ILE A 98 -26.75 -0.56 13.72
C ILE A 98 -26.61 0.56 14.76
N GLN A 99 -26.09 1.73 14.37
CA GLN A 99 -26.00 2.87 15.28
C GLN A 99 -27.37 3.40 15.69
N GLN A 100 -28.32 3.48 14.76
CA GLN A 100 -29.70 3.85 15.06
C GLN A 100 -30.37 2.82 15.99
N GLN A 101 -30.24 1.53 15.67
CA GLN A 101 -30.79 0.46 16.50
C GLN A 101 -30.18 0.47 17.90
N ARG A 102 -28.88 0.73 18.04
CA ARG A 102 -28.21 0.80 19.36
C ARG A 102 -28.79 1.90 20.23
N GLN A 103 -29.06 3.08 19.67
CA GLN A 103 -29.66 4.17 20.43
C GLN A 103 -31.07 3.81 20.93
N GLU A 104 -31.89 3.19 20.08
CA GLU A 104 -33.23 2.75 20.47
C GLU A 104 -33.17 1.63 21.53
N LEU A 105 -32.22 0.70 21.39
CA LEU A 105 -32.03 -0.39 22.33
C LEU A 105 -31.54 0.10 23.69
N GLU A 106 -30.73 1.17 23.73
CA GLU A 106 -30.31 1.83 24.97
C GLU A 106 -31.48 2.52 25.68
N GLN A 107 -32.37 3.18 24.95
CA GLN A 107 -33.60 3.77 25.51
C GLN A 107 -34.55 2.69 26.06
N LEU A 108 -34.78 1.63 25.30
CA LEU A 108 -35.59 0.48 25.73
C LEU A 108 -34.99 -0.20 26.97
N LYS A 109 -33.65 -0.31 27.04
CA LYS A 109 -32.95 -0.84 28.21
C LYS A 109 -33.13 0.07 29.42
N GLN A 110 -33.01 1.39 29.29
CA GLN A 110 -33.25 2.33 30.40
C GLN A 110 -34.70 2.26 30.91
N GLN A 111 -35.69 2.14 30.01
CA GLN A 111 -37.09 1.96 30.41
C GLN A 111 -37.33 0.63 31.11
N ARG A 112 -36.79 -0.47 30.57
CA ARG A 112 -36.91 -1.79 31.23
C ARG A 112 -36.22 -1.78 32.59
N GLN A 113 -35.06 -1.14 32.69
CA GLN A 113 -34.29 -1.06 33.93
C GLN A 113 -34.98 -0.19 34.98
N ARG A 114 -35.61 0.93 34.60
CA ARG A 114 -36.48 1.69 35.51
C ARG A 114 -37.67 0.86 35.98
N ARG A 115 -38.37 0.21 35.05
CA ARG A 115 -39.55 -0.61 35.39
C ARG A 115 -39.20 -1.76 36.33
N SER A 116 -38.06 -2.43 36.09
CA SER A 116 -37.58 -3.51 36.95
C SER A 116 -37.10 -3.04 38.32
N VAL A 117 -36.65 -1.79 38.47
CA VAL A 117 -36.34 -1.20 39.79
C VAL A 117 -37.62 -0.80 40.54
N GLU A 118 -38.67 -0.34 39.85
CA GLU A 118 -39.97 -0.04 40.47
C GLU A 118 -40.70 -1.30 40.96
N ASP A 119 -40.59 -2.42 40.25
CA ASP A 119 -41.21 -3.70 40.66
C ASP A 119 -40.46 -4.38 41.84
N GLU A 120 -39.28 -3.91 42.24
CA GLU A 120 -38.42 -4.49 43.30
C GLU A 120 -38.57 -3.78 44.68
N TYR A 121 -39.52 -2.84 44.84
CA TYR A 121 -39.81 -2.12 46.10
C TYR A 121 -41.22 -2.41 46.63
#